data_AF-A0AAN7T9I1-F1
#
_entry.id   AF-A0AAN7T9I1-F1
#
_cell.length_a   1.000
_cell.length_b   1.000
_cell.length_c   1.000
_cell.angle_alpha   90.00
_cell.angle_beta   90.00
_cell.angle_gamma   90.00
#
_symmetry.space_group_name_H-M   'P 1'
#
loop_
_entity.id
_entity.type
_entity.pdbx_description
1 polymer ?
#
loop_
_entity_poly.entity_id
_entity_poly.type
_entity_poly.pdbx_seq_one_letter_code
_entity_poly.pdbx_strand_id
1 'polypeptide(L)'
;MAKSNSFLLLGKNPGHLQACIDAAKPEFEVARTASSVEDAKAAINELRSNLAFITMGGGFTNADFEEVRGQSSDVPWFRPLPTKPGYDGPQPQGAPPAEVVAAKFRKGIDEHLDDLKTGKGAGEIWYF
;
A
#
# COMPACT_ATOMS: atom_id res chain seq x y z
N MET A 1 -8.47 -7.51 -21.77
CA MET A 1 -8.88 -7.37 -20.35
C MET A 1 -8.74 -5.90 -19.98
N ALA A 2 -9.78 -5.29 -19.42
CA ALA A 2 -9.65 -3.95 -18.83
C ALA A 2 -8.65 -4.04 -17.68
N LYS A 3 -7.72 -3.08 -17.59
CA LYS A 3 -6.71 -3.08 -16.53
C LYS A 3 -7.34 -2.58 -15.23
N SER A 4 -6.98 -3.23 -14.13
CA SER A 4 -7.43 -2.91 -12.79
C SER A 4 -6.97 -1.52 -12.38
N ASN A 5 -7.89 -0.66 -11.95
CA ASN A 5 -7.59 0.71 -11.48
C ASN A 5 -7.84 0.85 -9.98
N SER A 6 -7.92 -0.25 -9.24
CA SER A 6 -8.26 -0.21 -7.82
C SER A 6 -7.10 -0.67 -6.94
N PHE A 7 -7.02 -0.15 -5.72
CA PHE A 7 -5.98 -0.52 -4.76
C PHE A 7 -6.54 -0.87 -3.38
N LEU A 8 -5.80 -1.69 -2.64
CA LEU A 8 -6.12 -2.07 -1.27
C LEU A 8 -5.21 -1.30 -0.30
N LEU A 9 -5.81 -0.65 0.68
CA LEU A 9 -5.11 0.16 1.67
C LEU A 9 -5.17 -0.49 3.05
N LEU A 10 -4.01 -0.89 3.55
CA LEU A 10 -3.86 -1.56 4.83
C LEU A 10 -3.26 -0.59 5.86
N GLY A 11 -4.04 -0.26 6.89
CA GLY A 11 -3.59 0.64 7.94
C GLY A 11 -4.56 0.74 9.11
N LYS A 12 -4.02 1.07 10.28
CA LYS A 12 -4.78 1.21 11.54
C LYS A 12 -5.07 2.65 11.92
N ASN A 13 -4.53 3.64 11.18
CA ASN A 13 -4.72 5.06 11.44
C ASN A 13 -5.71 5.69 10.44
N PRO A 14 -6.93 6.05 10.85
CA PRO A 14 -7.95 6.61 9.96
C PRO A 14 -7.53 7.87 9.21
N GLY A 15 -6.75 8.75 9.85
CA GLY A 15 -6.27 9.98 9.21
C GLY A 15 -5.29 9.70 8.07
N HIS A 16 -4.39 8.73 8.26
CA HIS A 16 -3.50 8.27 7.19
C HIS A 16 -4.28 7.59 6.06
N LEU A 17 -5.29 6.77 6.41
CA LEU A 17 -6.12 6.09 5.42
C LEU A 17 -6.79 7.10 4.48
N GLN A 18 -7.49 8.08 5.04
CA GLN A 18 -8.20 9.08 4.24
C GLN A 18 -7.24 9.89 3.37
N ALA A 19 -6.13 10.34 3.92
CA ALA A 19 -5.16 11.15 3.17
C ALA A 19 -4.51 10.36 2.01
N CYS A 20 -4.23 9.07 2.20
CA CYS A 20 -3.75 8.21 1.11
C CYS A 20 -4.82 7.92 0.05
N ILE A 21 -6.08 7.76 0.45
CA ILE A 21 -7.20 7.60 -0.50
C ILE A 21 -7.31 8.82 -1.41
N ASP A 22 -7.23 10.02 -0.83
CA ASP A 22 -7.34 11.25 -1.62
C ASP A 22 -6.10 11.48 -2.49
N ALA A 23 -4.90 11.08 -2.03
CA ALA A 23 -3.67 11.13 -2.81
C ALA A 23 -3.64 10.18 -4.02
N ALA A 24 -4.31 9.03 -3.94
CA ALA A 24 -4.37 8.05 -5.04
C ALA A 24 -5.28 8.47 -6.20
N LYS A 25 -6.18 9.44 -5.97
CA LYS A 25 -7.06 9.98 -7.01
C LYS A 25 -6.32 10.97 -7.91
N PRO A 26 -6.72 11.11 -9.18
CA PRO A 26 -7.82 10.39 -9.85
C PRO A 26 -7.43 9.03 -10.45
N GLU A 27 -6.17 8.61 -10.38
CA GLU A 27 -5.66 7.47 -11.14
C GLU A 27 -6.16 6.13 -10.61
N PHE A 28 -6.38 6.04 -9.30
CA PHE A 28 -6.82 4.81 -8.65
C PHE A 28 -8.01 5.04 -7.73
N GLU A 29 -8.89 4.04 -7.70
CA GLU A 29 -10.02 3.98 -6.78
C GLU A 29 -9.67 3.06 -5.61
N VAL A 30 -10.05 3.45 -4.39
CA VAL A 30 -9.90 2.55 -3.24
C VAL A 30 -10.89 1.40 -3.38
N ALA A 31 -10.37 0.17 -3.52
CA ALA A 31 -11.21 -1.02 -3.56
C ALA A 31 -11.78 -1.31 -2.16
N ARG A 32 -10.89 -1.27 -1.16
CA ARG A 32 -11.21 -1.53 0.25
C ARG A 32 -10.09 -1.01 1.15
N THR A 33 -10.42 -0.76 2.40
CA THR A 33 -9.45 -0.56 3.48
C THR A 33 -9.53 -1.74 4.46
N ALA A 34 -8.41 -2.16 5.02
CA ALA A 34 -8.39 -3.16 6.08
C ALA A 34 -7.42 -2.77 7.21
N SER A 35 -7.79 -3.12 8.45
CA SER A 35 -7.07 -2.71 9.66
C SER A 35 -6.55 -3.88 10.50
N SER A 36 -6.80 -5.13 10.07
CA SER A 36 -6.24 -6.35 10.65
C SER A 36 -5.66 -7.26 9.57
N VAL A 37 -4.80 -8.20 9.98
CA VAL A 37 -4.22 -9.21 9.07
C VAL A 37 -5.30 -10.10 8.46
N GLU A 38 -6.28 -10.52 9.26
CA GLU A 38 -7.39 -11.37 8.80
C GLU A 38 -8.26 -10.65 7.76
N ASP A 39 -8.63 -9.39 8.02
CA ASP A 39 -9.42 -8.58 7.10
C ASP A 39 -8.64 -8.27 5.81
N ALA A 40 -7.33 -8.01 5.93
CA ALA A 40 -6.45 -7.82 4.77
C ALA A 40 -6.43 -9.06 3.86
N LYS A 41 -6.27 -10.25 4.43
CA LYS A 41 -6.28 -11.51 3.67
C LYS A 41 -7.62 -11.77 3.00
N ALA A 42 -8.73 -11.52 3.70
CA ALA A 42 -10.06 -11.65 3.14
C ALA A 42 -10.27 -10.68 1.95
N ALA A 43 -9.90 -9.41 2.12
CA ALA A 43 -9.97 -8.39 1.07
C ALA A 43 -9.11 -8.75 -0.14
N ILE A 44 -7.89 -9.28 0.06
CA ILE A 44 -7.02 -9.73 -1.03
C ILE A 44 -7.68 -10.85 -1.83
N ASN A 45 -8.24 -11.86 -1.16
CA ASN A 45 -8.88 -12.99 -1.86
C ASN A 45 -10.11 -12.54 -2.67
N GLU A 46 -10.89 -11.59 -2.14
CA GLU A 46 -12.05 -11.02 -2.82
C GLU A 46 -11.65 -10.16 -4.03
N LEU A 47 -10.57 -9.38 -3.89
CA LEU A 47 -10.23 -8.33 -4.85
C LEU A 47 -9.09 -8.70 -5.80
N ARG A 48 -8.45 -9.88 -5.66
CA ARG A 48 -7.17 -10.22 -6.32
C ARG A 48 -7.11 -9.88 -7.81
N SER A 49 -8.16 -10.20 -8.57
CA SER A 49 -8.21 -9.93 -10.03
C SER A 49 -8.27 -8.44 -10.38
N ASN A 50 -8.64 -7.60 -9.42
CA ASN A 50 -9.00 -6.20 -9.59
C ASN A 50 -8.05 -5.25 -8.84
N LEU A 51 -6.95 -5.76 -8.27
CA LEU A 51 -5.95 -4.94 -7.59
C LEU A 51 -4.81 -4.54 -8.53
N ALA A 52 -4.57 -3.24 -8.65
CA ALA A 52 -3.38 -2.66 -9.26
C ALA A 52 -2.18 -2.77 -8.32
N PHE A 53 -2.39 -2.55 -7.02
CA PHE A 53 -1.37 -2.66 -5.99
C PHE A 53 -2.01 -2.74 -4.59
N ILE A 54 -1.18 -3.07 -3.60
CA ILE A 54 -1.52 -3.04 -2.18
C ILE A 54 -0.57 -2.06 -1.47
N THR A 55 -1.06 -1.30 -0.51
CA THR A 55 -0.21 -0.46 0.34
C THR A 55 -0.43 -0.79 1.80
N MET A 56 0.65 -0.89 2.58
CA MET A 56 0.59 -1.24 4.00
C MET A 56 1.49 -0.36 4.86
N GLY A 57 0.85 0.41 5.73
CA GLY A 57 1.49 1.28 6.72
C GLY A 57 0.67 1.38 8.00
N GLY A 58 1.07 2.28 8.90
CA GLY A 58 0.28 2.65 10.08
C GLY A 58 -0.12 1.47 10.98
N GLY A 59 0.79 1.03 11.87
CA GLY A 59 0.47 0.08 12.95
C GLY A 59 0.53 -1.41 12.58
N PHE A 60 0.90 -1.75 11.34
CA PHE A 60 1.27 -3.11 10.93
C PHE A 60 2.78 -3.34 11.12
N THR A 61 3.13 -4.49 11.69
CA THR A 61 4.51 -4.94 11.88
C THR A 61 5.08 -5.57 10.61
N ASN A 62 6.39 -5.84 10.59
CA ASN A 62 6.98 -6.61 9.50
C ASN A 62 6.51 -8.07 9.49
N ALA A 63 6.21 -8.66 10.65
CA ALA A 63 5.61 -10.00 10.71
C ALA A 63 4.21 -10.01 10.06
N ASP A 64 3.37 -9.02 10.38
CA ASP A 64 2.06 -8.88 9.75
C ASP A 64 2.18 -8.73 8.22
N PHE A 65 3.17 -7.97 7.75
CA PHE A 65 3.44 -7.81 6.33
C PHE A 65 3.81 -9.11 5.65
N GLU A 66 4.80 -9.85 6.17
CA GLU A 66 5.22 -11.13 5.58
C GLU A 66 4.06 -12.12 5.54
N GLU A 67 3.22 -12.14 6.58
CA GLU A 67 2.06 -13.02 6.67
C GLU A 67 0.99 -12.71 5.60
N VAL A 68 0.72 -11.43 5.34
CA VAL A 68 -0.24 -11.01 4.31
C VAL A 68 0.36 -11.16 2.90
N ARG A 69 1.62 -10.75 2.72
CA ARG A 69 2.36 -10.83 1.44
C ARG A 69 2.49 -12.26 0.94
N GLY A 70 2.65 -13.24 1.82
CA GLY A 70 2.73 -14.65 1.44
C GLY A 70 1.55 -15.14 0.58
N GLN A 71 0.39 -14.46 0.64
CA GLN A 71 -0.81 -14.76 -0.16
C GLN A 71 -1.02 -13.80 -1.34
N SER A 72 -0.11 -12.87 -1.59
CA SER A 72 -0.27 -11.80 -2.59
C SER A 72 1.08 -11.33 -3.12
N SER A 73 1.98 -12.30 -3.29
CA SER A 73 3.32 -12.10 -3.86
C SER A 73 3.27 -11.79 -5.36
N ASP A 74 2.10 -11.89 -5.98
CA ASP A 74 1.82 -11.57 -7.37
C ASP A 74 1.35 -10.12 -7.59
N VAL A 75 1.11 -9.36 -6.51
CA VAL A 75 0.62 -7.97 -6.57
C VAL A 75 1.75 -7.01 -6.15
N PRO A 76 1.93 -5.85 -6.79
CA PRO A 76 2.88 -4.83 -6.33
C PRO A 76 2.52 -4.28 -4.95
N TRP A 77 3.54 -3.96 -4.14
CA TRP A 77 3.37 -3.43 -2.79
C TRP A 77 4.01 -2.05 -2.61
N PHE A 78 3.32 -1.17 -1.88
CA PHE A 78 3.90 0.04 -1.32
C PHE A 78 4.02 -0.05 0.20
N ARG A 79 5.17 0.34 0.74
CA ARG A 79 5.42 0.39 2.19
C ARG A 79 6.14 1.68 2.61
N PRO A 80 5.96 2.14 3.86
CA PRO A 80 6.77 3.24 4.38
C PRO A 80 8.26 2.88 4.41
N LEU A 81 9.13 3.79 4.00
CA LEU A 81 10.58 3.58 3.96
C LEU A 81 11.19 3.07 5.28
N PRO A 82 10.77 3.52 6.48
CA PRO A 82 11.30 3.00 7.74
C PRO A 82 11.06 1.51 7.98
N THR A 83 10.13 0.87 7.23
CA THR A 83 9.88 -0.56 7.34
C THR A 83 10.75 -1.39 6.39
N LYS A 84 11.60 -0.76 5.58
CA LYS A 84 12.50 -1.45 4.65
C LYS A 84 13.55 -2.27 5.42
N PRO A 85 13.77 -3.55 5.09
CA PRO A 85 14.86 -4.33 5.68
C PRO A 85 16.21 -3.63 5.52
N GLY A 86 16.96 -3.52 6.61
CA GLY A 86 18.28 -2.85 6.62
C GLY A 86 18.23 -1.32 6.60
N TYR A 87 17.07 -0.69 6.76
CA TYR A 87 16.98 0.76 6.92
C TYR A 87 17.65 1.22 8.23
N ASP A 88 18.66 2.08 8.10
CA ASP A 88 19.49 2.62 9.18
C ASP A 88 19.18 4.10 9.51
N GLY A 89 18.23 4.69 8.80
CA GLY A 89 17.81 6.07 9.02
C GLY A 89 16.96 6.28 10.28
N PRO A 90 16.60 7.54 10.57
CA PRO A 90 15.83 7.86 11.77
C PRO A 90 14.48 7.16 11.76
N GLN A 91 14.15 6.55 12.90
CA GLN A 91 12.82 5.99 13.14
C GLN A 91 11.87 7.11 13.58
N PRO A 92 10.66 7.18 13.01
CA PRO A 92 9.71 8.21 13.38
C PRO A 92 9.31 8.08 14.85
N GLN A 93 9.43 9.19 15.61
CA GLN A 93 8.93 9.28 16.99
C GLN A 93 7.41 9.52 16.95
N GLY A 94 6.66 8.45 16.71
CA GLY A 94 5.21 8.49 16.59
C GLY A 94 4.72 8.56 15.14
N ALA A 95 3.39 8.69 14.99
CA ALA A 95 2.77 8.76 13.66
C ALA A 95 3.10 10.12 13.01
N PRO A 96 3.65 10.13 11.77
CA PRO A 96 3.83 11.36 11.02
C PRO A 96 2.48 12.05 10.74
N PRO A 97 2.47 13.36 10.44
CA PRO A 97 1.27 14.04 9.95
C PRO A 97 0.70 13.36 8.69
N ALA A 98 -0.62 13.35 8.55
CA ALA A 98 -1.30 12.62 7.49
C ALA A 98 -0.93 13.16 6.09
N GLU A 99 -0.77 14.47 5.95
CA GLU A 99 -0.36 15.12 4.70
C GLU A 99 1.04 14.70 4.26
N VAL A 100 1.95 14.45 5.20
CA VAL A 100 3.32 14.00 4.89
C VAL A 100 3.30 12.56 4.37
N VAL A 101 2.47 11.70 4.97
CA VAL A 101 2.29 10.32 4.51
C VAL A 101 1.68 10.31 3.11
N ALA A 102 0.63 11.10 2.90
CA ALA A 102 -0.06 11.20 1.62
C ALA A 102 0.86 11.74 0.51
N ALA A 103 1.66 12.77 0.77
CA ALA A 103 2.59 13.34 -0.21
C ALA A 103 3.66 12.32 -0.64
N LYS A 104 4.20 11.55 0.32
CA LYS A 104 5.16 10.48 0.01
C LYS A 104 4.52 9.34 -0.78
N PHE A 105 3.33 8.91 -0.36
CA PHE A 105 2.59 7.87 -1.06
C PHE A 105 2.25 8.30 -2.50
N ARG A 106 1.79 9.55 -2.69
CA ARG A 106 1.56 10.12 -4.03
C ARG A 106 2.81 10.07 -4.88
N LYS A 107 3.93 10.50 -4.33
CA LYS A 107 5.22 10.48 -5.03
C LYS A 107 5.58 9.06 -5.48
N GLY A 108 5.39 8.06 -4.62
CA GLY A 108 5.59 6.65 -4.98
C GLY A 108 4.67 6.18 -6.10
N ILE A 109 3.38 6.58 -6.08
CA ILE A 109 2.46 6.32 -7.19
C ILE A 109 2.98 6.95 -8.48
N ASP A 110 3.37 8.23 -8.45
CA ASP A 110 3.84 8.95 -9.64
C ASP A 110 5.13 8.32 -10.22
N GLU A 111 6.05 7.88 -9.37
CA GLU A 111 7.29 7.20 -9.77
C GLU A 111 7.03 5.85 -10.46
N HIS A 112 5.95 5.16 -10.10
CA HIS A 112 5.61 3.82 -10.60
C HIS A 112 4.33 3.78 -11.44
N LEU A 113 3.83 4.93 -11.88
CA LEU A 113 2.51 5.03 -12.51
C LEU A 113 2.39 4.23 -13.81
N ASP A 114 3.44 4.22 -14.63
CA ASP A 114 3.46 3.44 -15.87
C ASP A 114 3.43 1.94 -15.57
N ASP A 115 4.21 1.48 -14.58
CA ASP A 115 4.24 0.07 -14.19
C ASP A 115 2.86 -0.37 -13.69
N LEU A 116 2.25 0.42 -12.80
CA LEU A 116 0.90 0.18 -12.29
C LEU A 116 -0.16 0.14 -13.42
N LYS A 117 -0.14 1.13 -14.32
CA LYS A 117 -1.06 1.18 -15.47
C LYS A 117 -0.77 0.13 -16.53
N THR A 118 0.42 -0.46 -16.52
CA THR A 118 0.78 -1.54 -17.44
C THR A 118 0.67 -2.95 -16.85
N GLY A 119 0.34 -3.06 -15.56
CA GLY A 119 0.24 -4.33 -14.85
C GLY A 119 1.61 -4.98 -14.61
N LYS A 120 2.67 -4.17 -14.55
CA LYS A 120 4.02 -4.58 -14.16
C LYS A 120 4.20 -4.42 -12.64
N GLY A 121 5.37 -4.80 -12.13
CA GLY A 121 5.71 -4.70 -10.71
C GLY A 121 5.15 -5.83 -9.85
N ALA A 122 4.61 -6.90 -10.46
CA ALA A 122 4.18 -8.09 -9.73
C ALA A 122 5.31 -8.60 -8.82
N GLY A 123 5.05 -8.67 -7.52
CA GLY A 123 6.02 -9.09 -6.52
C GLY A 123 7.00 -8.03 -6.04
N GLU A 124 7.02 -6.84 -6.66
CA GLU A 124 7.86 -5.73 -6.20
C GLU A 124 7.38 -5.16 -4.86
N ILE A 125 8.33 -4.62 -4.09
CA ILE A 125 8.05 -3.80 -2.90
C ILE A 125 8.70 -2.44 -3.12
N TRP A 126 7.88 -1.43 -3.33
CA TRP A 126 8.29 -0.04 -3.39
C TRP A 126 8.13 0.63 -2.04
N TYR A 127 9.03 1.55 -1.74
CA TYR A 127 9.10 2.21 -0.44
C TYR A 127 8.94 3.73 -0.58
N PHE A 128 8.13 4.35 0.28
CA PHE A 128 7.81 5.79 0.26
C PHE A 128 8.05 6.51 1.60
#